data_AF-A0A353DLG2-F1
#
_entry.id   AF-A0A353DLG2-F1
#
_cell.length_a   1.000
_cell.length_b   1.000
_cell.length_c   1.000
_cell.angle_alpha   90.00
_cell.angle_beta   90.00
_cell.angle_gamma   90.00
#
_symmetry.space_group_name_H-M   'P 1'
#
loop_
_entity.id
_entity.type
_entity.pdbx_description
1 polymer ?
#
loop_
_entity_poly.entity_id
_entity_poly.type
_entity_poly.pdbx_seq_one_letter_code
_entity_poly.pdbx_strand_id
1 'polypeptide(L)'
;AYDKTEIIEPGKSQELTLTFNVDDMSSYYSNRDNKDGTRGCYYLSKGEYDIYLGKNAHDSYETYTWNNLEDVYYDNKNPRESEKAGQAKLDKDGNPTNEPKKGDKFVAATNLFESSTAFMNQDHVTQFTRADFKGSFPTVPTEVDKTLADEFKKEFDSYKKGNFDPINHPVLGNGQDSKVRNIEPFKVEQKGLDLSSYRGVDYNDPSWNDLIRQISFRNDRDRAQLGKLIGYGAYQSDKLDAIGKFQVQDFDGPMGFSTFGSKKDYSWATYTSQALLAATFNPRLAYEMGYHFGQEGLANDVQGLYAPGLNLHRSQFGGRNAEYVSEDPFVTGIVGMNLISGASDGGIYTFMKHFAMNEQESNRMDMIMTWATEQTIRETYLKPFEIATKYARQNLKYIDPTTGELTSKKIRACNGVMTAFNSIGPVMCSNNWYLLEGALRGEWGFEGMVITDYAPQVSLDAMIRSGNDFYLAATSKSLDALLTDSASITALHRIQDAVKNISYAVVNSGAYNGIAPGAKTTRSIAPWKVWINYFFVSSLYVITAGLIITVGMKFFLEYQDKKKAKQETPNE
;
A
#
# COMPACT_ATOMS: atom_id res chain seq x y z
N ALA A 1 18.04 18.59 -8.73
CA ALA A 1 16.73 18.84 -9.38
C ALA A 1 16.87 18.72 -10.90
N TYR A 2 15.78 18.44 -11.63
CA TYR A 2 15.77 18.44 -13.10
C TYR A 2 14.43 18.95 -13.61
N ASP A 3 14.43 19.50 -14.83
CA ASP A 3 13.22 19.82 -15.59
C ASP A 3 13.53 19.76 -17.08
N LYS A 4 12.51 19.80 -17.92
CA LYS A 4 12.61 19.77 -19.37
C LYS A 4 12.02 21.04 -19.97
N THR A 5 12.62 21.53 -21.04
CA THR A 5 12.03 22.63 -21.81
C THR A 5 10.78 22.15 -22.54
N GLU A 6 9.93 23.09 -22.92
CA GLU A 6 8.95 22.91 -23.98
C GLU A 6 9.66 22.77 -25.34
N ILE A 7 8.90 22.61 -26.42
CA ILE A 7 9.45 22.66 -27.77
C ILE A 7 10.02 24.07 -28.01
N ILE A 8 11.33 24.14 -28.30
CA ILE A 8 12.02 25.39 -28.60
C ILE A 8 12.22 25.51 -30.11
N GLU A 9 11.57 26.51 -30.71
CA GLU A 9 11.76 26.85 -32.12
C GLU A 9 13.20 27.35 -32.40
N PRO A 10 13.72 27.18 -33.63
CA PRO A 10 15.05 27.68 -34.00
C PRO A 10 15.24 29.16 -33.64
N GLY A 11 16.30 29.46 -32.91
CA GLY A 11 16.62 30.82 -32.46
C GLY A 11 15.79 31.34 -31.28
N LYS A 12 14.96 30.50 -30.66
CA LYS A 12 14.26 30.81 -29.39
C LYS A 12 14.98 30.15 -28.21
N SER A 13 14.61 30.57 -27.00
CA SER A 13 15.12 30.04 -25.74
C SER A 13 14.02 30.01 -24.69
N GLN A 14 14.18 29.16 -23.69
CA GLN A 14 13.34 29.09 -22.51
C GLN A 14 14.23 29.14 -21.26
N GLU A 15 13.80 29.90 -20.26
CA GLU A 15 14.40 29.91 -18.94
C GLU A 15 13.70 28.88 -18.05
N LEU A 16 14.49 28.09 -17.32
CA LEU A 16 14.02 27.13 -16.32
C LEU A 16 14.59 27.52 -14.96
N THR A 17 13.75 27.52 -13.93
CA THR A 17 14.19 27.69 -12.54
C THR A 17 14.20 26.33 -11.85
N LEU A 18 15.38 25.91 -11.39
CA LEU A 18 15.55 24.67 -10.63
C LEU A 18 15.75 25.00 -9.14
N THR A 19 14.98 24.35 -8.28
CA THR A 19 15.02 24.56 -6.83
C THR A 19 15.14 23.23 -6.10
N PHE A 20 15.87 23.21 -5.00
CA PHE A 20 15.95 22.11 -4.04
C PHE A 20 16.27 22.70 -2.64
N ASN A 21 15.98 21.96 -1.58
CA ASN A 21 16.29 22.40 -0.23
C ASN A 21 17.75 22.03 0.10
N VAL A 22 18.43 22.87 0.89
CA VAL A 22 19.81 22.58 1.31
C VAL A 22 19.92 21.25 2.05
N ASP A 23 18.90 20.89 2.85
CA ASP A 23 18.87 19.64 3.60
C ASP A 23 18.63 18.39 2.73
N ASP A 24 18.27 18.54 1.45
CA ASP A 24 18.22 17.43 0.50
C ASP A 24 19.62 16.87 0.20
N MET A 25 20.69 17.62 0.49
CA MET A 25 22.09 17.18 0.38
C MET A 25 22.59 16.43 1.62
N SER A 26 21.77 16.28 2.66
CA SER A 26 22.17 15.60 3.90
C SER A 26 22.32 14.08 3.71
N SER A 27 23.24 13.49 4.47
CA SER A 27 23.41 12.04 4.59
C SER A 27 22.85 11.54 5.92
N TYR A 28 22.42 10.29 5.98
CA TYR A 28 21.84 9.69 7.16
C TYR A 28 22.92 9.09 8.06
N TYR A 29 22.95 9.51 9.32
CA TYR A 29 23.87 9.05 10.33
C TYR A 29 23.15 8.20 11.39
N SER A 30 23.29 6.88 11.32
CA SER A 30 22.49 5.91 12.11
C SER A 30 22.85 5.78 13.59
N ASN A 31 24.07 6.14 13.98
CA ASN A 31 24.61 5.84 15.30
C ASN A 31 24.56 7.02 16.28
N ARG A 32 24.06 8.19 15.86
CA ARG A 32 23.98 9.37 16.72
C ARG A 32 22.96 9.19 17.83
N ASP A 33 23.36 9.37 19.09
CA ASP A 33 22.42 9.54 20.20
C ASP A 33 21.88 10.98 20.23
N ASN A 34 20.57 11.14 20.01
CA ASN A 34 19.91 12.44 19.89
C ASN A 34 19.57 13.08 21.25
N LYS A 35 19.88 12.40 22.38
CA LYS A 35 19.62 12.86 23.76
C LYS A 35 18.14 13.09 24.11
N ASP A 36 17.24 12.51 23.33
CA ASP A 36 15.79 12.53 23.54
C ASP A 36 15.19 11.10 23.56
N GLY A 37 16.04 10.08 23.69
CA GLY A 37 15.64 8.67 23.64
C GLY A 37 15.59 8.09 22.23
N THR A 38 15.82 8.90 21.19
CA THR A 38 15.98 8.44 19.82
C THR A 38 17.44 8.36 19.41
N ARG A 39 17.71 7.53 18.41
CA ARG A 39 19.03 7.37 17.80
C ARG A 39 18.92 7.53 16.29
N GLY A 40 19.94 8.08 15.66
CA GLY A 40 20.02 8.30 14.22
C GLY A 40 19.30 9.57 13.77
N CYS A 41 19.86 10.25 12.78
CA CYS A 41 19.25 11.42 12.15
C CYS A 41 19.91 11.69 10.79
N TYR A 42 19.29 12.56 9.97
CA TYR A 42 20.00 13.15 8.83
C TYR A 42 21.03 14.18 9.32
N TYR A 43 22.11 14.32 8.57
CA TYR A 43 23.29 15.10 8.94
C TYR A 43 23.89 15.76 7.69
N LEU A 44 24.17 17.06 7.79
CA LEU A 44 24.89 17.81 6.77
C LEU A 44 26.18 18.33 7.41
N SER A 45 27.32 17.79 6.98
CA SER A 45 28.62 18.19 7.53
C SER A 45 28.98 19.62 7.14
N LYS A 46 29.72 20.29 8.01
CA LYS A 46 30.47 21.50 7.67
C LYS A 46 31.39 21.23 6.48
N GLY A 47 31.41 22.13 5.51
CA GLY A 47 32.26 21.98 4.34
C GLY A 47 31.77 22.76 3.12
N GLU A 48 32.52 22.62 2.03
CA GLU A 48 32.18 23.16 0.72
C GLU A 48 31.40 22.10 -0.06
N TYR A 49 30.31 22.52 -0.71
CA TYR A 49 29.46 21.68 -1.52
C TYR A 49 29.41 22.24 -2.93
N ASP A 50 29.99 21.51 -3.88
CA ASP A 50 29.92 21.86 -5.29
C ASP A 50 28.60 21.39 -5.90
N ILE A 51 27.87 22.33 -6.49
CA ILE A 51 26.61 22.10 -7.20
C ILE A 51 26.88 22.26 -8.68
N TYR A 52 26.64 21.21 -9.46
CA TYR A 52 26.91 21.16 -10.90
C TYR A 52 25.62 21.28 -11.71
N LEU A 53 25.67 22.07 -12.78
CA LEU A 53 24.62 22.16 -13.80
C LEU A 53 25.13 21.56 -15.11
N GLY A 54 24.40 20.61 -15.69
CA GLY A 54 24.81 19.92 -16.91
C GLY A 54 23.64 19.22 -17.64
N LYS A 55 23.87 18.76 -18.88
CA LYS A 55 22.91 17.89 -19.60
C LYS A 55 22.88 16.46 -19.06
N ASN A 56 23.93 16.04 -18.36
CA ASN A 56 24.07 14.72 -17.75
C ASN A 56 25.08 14.78 -16.59
N ALA A 57 25.22 13.69 -15.84
CA ALA A 57 26.08 13.63 -14.66
C ALA A 57 27.60 13.65 -14.94
N HIS A 58 28.02 13.58 -16.22
CA HIS A 58 29.44 13.62 -16.62
C HIS A 58 29.87 14.99 -17.17
N ASP A 59 28.91 15.82 -17.57
CA ASP A 59 29.15 17.16 -18.10
C ASP A 59 28.80 18.23 -17.05
N SER A 60 29.64 19.26 -16.92
CA SER A 60 29.35 20.45 -16.13
C SER A 60 29.52 21.71 -16.99
N TYR A 61 28.47 22.51 -17.10
CA TYR A 61 28.48 23.83 -17.75
C TYR A 61 28.79 24.94 -16.77
N GLU A 62 28.32 24.75 -15.54
CA GLU A 62 28.47 25.71 -14.46
C GLU A 62 28.58 24.98 -13.14
N THR A 63 29.40 25.53 -12.25
CA THR A 63 29.60 25.02 -10.90
C THR A 63 29.39 26.17 -9.92
N TYR A 64 28.54 25.92 -8.93
CA TYR A 64 28.29 26.83 -7.84
C TYR A 64 28.72 26.17 -6.53
N THR A 65 29.69 26.74 -5.84
CA THR A 65 30.15 26.24 -4.55
C THR A 65 29.39 26.95 -3.43
N TRP A 66 28.67 26.17 -2.63
CA TRP A 66 28.00 26.65 -1.43
C TRP A 66 28.76 26.19 -0.17
N ASN A 67 28.94 27.10 0.79
CA ASN A 67 29.73 26.84 1.99
C ASN A 67 28.82 26.65 3.21
N ASN A 68 28.78 25.42 3.73
CA ASN A 68 28.16 25.12 5.01
C ASN A 68 29.13 25.44 6.15
N LEU A 69 28.76 26.38 7.01
CA LEU A 69 29.66 26.91 8.04
C LEU A 69 29.75 26.02 9.29
N GLU A 70 28.79 25.13 9.50
CA GLU A 70 28.69 24.28 10.69
C GLU A 70 28.07 22.91 10.41
N ASP A 71 28.30 21.96 11.31
CA ASP A 71 27.68 20.64 11.29
C ASP A 71 26.20 20.76 11.67
N VAL A 72 25.29 20.37 10.77
CA VAL A 72 23.84 20.45 10.99
C VAL A 72 23.28 19.05 11.20
N TYR A 73 22.67 18.84 12.36
CA TYR A 73 21.94 17.60 12.68
C TYR A 73 20.44 17.85 12.56
N TYR A 74 19.76 17.02 11.79
CA TYR A 74 18.32 17.10 11.60
C TYR A 74 17.62 16.07 12.49
N ASP A 75 17.61 16.33 13.80
CA ASP A 75 16.90 15.55 14.82
C ASP A 75 15.55 16.18 15.19
N ASN A 76 14.84 15.66 16.20
CA ASN A 76 13.52 16.17 16.59
C ASN A 76 13.49 17.65 17.00
N LYS A 77 14.65 18.28 17.28
CA LYS A 77 14.74 19.73 17.54
C LYS A 77 14.85 20.53 16.25
N ASN A 78 15.34 19.91 15.19
CA ASN A 78 15.53 20.52 13.88
C ASN A 78 15.15 19.55 12.74
N PRO A 79 13.89 19.11 12.60
CA PRO A 79 13.51 18.19 11.53
C PRO A 79 13.76 18.81 10.15
N ARG A 80 14.01 17.97 9.15
CA ARG A 80 14.16 18.42 7.75
C ARG A 80 12.88 19.04 7.21
N GLU A 81 13.01 19.90 6.21
CA GLU A 81 11.88 20.50 5.49
C GLU A 81 11.01 19.43 4.84
N SER A 82 11.61 18.37 4.30
CA SER A 82 10.84 17.24 3.77
C SER A 82 10.06 16.49 4.86
N GLU A 83 10.60 16.35 6.07
CA GLU A 83 9.92 15.69 7.19
C GLU A 83 8.73 16.53 7.66
N LYS A 84 8.93 17.85 7.84
CA LYS A 84 7.85 18.80 8.12
C LYS A 84 6.78 18.74 7.03
N ALA A 85 7.16 18.77 5.76
CA ALA A 85 6.23 18.76 4.63
C ALA A 85 5.34 17.49 4.58
N GLY A 86 5.88 16.33 4.94
CA GLY A 86 5.11 15.07 5.01
C GLY A 86 4.08 15.06 6.14
N GLN A 87 4.47 15.63 7.28
CA GLN A 87 3.72 15.60 8.53
C GLN A 87 2.80 16.81 8.74
N ALA A 88 2.92 17.87 7.93
CA ALA A 88 2.09 19.05 8.06
C ALA A 88 0.65 18.83 7.57
N LYS A 89 -0.28 19.58 8.15
CA LYS A 89 -1.57 19.85 7.51
C LYS A 89 -1.33 20.56 6.17
N LEU A 90 -2.28 20.42 5.25
CA LEU A 90 -2.25 21.14 3.98
C LEU A 90 -3.22 22.32 4.03
N ASP A 91 -2.86 23.42 3.38
CA ASP A 91 -3.84 24.45 3.02
C ASP A 91 -4.74 23.97 1.86
N LYS A 92 -5.73 24.79 1.49
CA LYS A 92 -6.67 24.48 0.40
C LYS A 92 -5.99 24.24 -0.95
N ASP A 93 -4.83 24.85 -1.17
CA ASP A 93 -4.07 24.80 -2.41
C ASP A 93 -3.03 23.66 -2.42
N GLY A 94 -2.95 22.88 -1.33
CA GLY A 94 -2.13 21.68 -1.18
C GLY A 94 -0.73 21.94 -0.64
N ASN A 95 -0.45 23.16 -0.14
CA ASN A 95 0.85 23.50 0.41
C ASN A 95 0.94 23.05 1.88
N PRO A 96 2.06 22.45 2.30
CA PRO A 96 2.31 22.16 3.71
C PRO A 96 2.28 23.43 4.58
N THR A 97 1.58 23.39 5.71
CA THR A 97 1.57 24.46 6.71
C THR A 97 2.64 24.22 7.78
N ASN A 98 2.74 25.14 8.76
CA ASN A 98 3.60 24.96 9.93
C ASN A 98 2.94 24.15 11.06
N GLU A 99 1.76 23.59 10.82
CA GLU A 99 1.03 22.80 11.82
C GLU A 99 1.17 21.30 11.53
N PRO A 100 1.66 20.49 12.49
CA PRO A 100 1.61 19.04 12.39
C PRO A 100 0.17 18.53 12.26
N LYS A 101 -0.04 17.50 11.44
CA LYS A 101 -1.35 16.84 11.29
C LYS A 101 -1.65 15.82 12.39
N LYS A 102 -0.63 15.39 13.14
CA LYS A 102 -0.72 14.46 14.26
C LYS A 102 0.27 14.89 15.35
N GLY A 103 -0.20 14.96 16.59
CA GLY A 103 0.60 15.41 17.72
C GLY A 103 0.94 16.91 17.68
N ASP A 104 1.83 17.33 18.58
CA ASP A 104 2.14 18.76 18.78
C ASP A 104 3.43 19.20 18.05
N LYS A 105 4.20 18.26 17.49
CA LYS A 105 5.53 18.53 16.91
C LYS A 105 5.78 17.65 15.69
N PHE A 106 6.61 18.16 14.79
CA PHE A 106 7.22 17.36 13.72
C PHE A 106 8.28 16.42 14.30
N VAL A 107 8.39 15.24 13.71
CA VAL A 107 9.31 14.17 14.10
C VAL A 107 10.37 14.00 13.02
N ALA A 108 11.64 13.88 13.40
CA ALA A 108 12.73 13.61 12.47
C ALA A 108 12.90 12.11 12.22
N ALA A 109 13.59 11.75 11.14
CA ALA A 109 13.95 10.36 10.89
C ALA A 109 14.86 9.79 11.99
N THR A 110 14.58 8.56 12.43
CA THR A 110 15.31 7.84 13.50
C THR A 110 15.78 6.46 13.01
N ASN A 111 16.64 5.77 13.74
CA ASN A 111 17.17 4.47 13.29
C ASN A 111 16.10 3.38 13.51
N LEU A 112 15.64 2.78 12.41
CA LEU A 112 14.53 1.83 12.39
C LEU A 112 14.92 0.40 11.94
N PHE A 113 16.01 0.24 11.19
CA PHE A 113 16.48 -1.04 10.62
C PHE A 113 17.81 -1.47 11.24
N GLU A 114 17.85 -1.46 12.58
CA GLU A 114 19.06 -1.79 13.34
C GLU A 114 19.56 -3.21 13.06
N SER A 115 18.70 -4.22 13.03
CA SER A 115 19.13 -5.59 12.74
C SER A 115 19.80 -5.71 11.38
N SER A 116 19.30 -4.98 10.37
CA SER A 116 19.90 -4.93 9.04
C SER A 116 21.27 -4.23 9.08
N THR A 117 21.37 -3.10 9.77
CA THR A 117 22.63 -2.37 9.95
C THR A 117 23.66 -3.18 10.73
N ALA A 118 23.25 -3.88 11.79
CA ALA A 118 24.11 -4.71 12.63
C ALA A 118 24.72 -5.86 11.83
N PHE A 119 23.91 -6.56 11.00
CA PHE A 119 24.42 -7.57 10.07
C PHE A 119 25.45 -6.97 9.10
N MET A 120 25.12 -5.83 8.50
CA MET A 120 25.98 -5.15 7.53
C MET A 120 27.30 -4.63 8.12
N ASN A 121 27.39 -4.48 9.44
CA ASN A 121 28.60 -4.06 10.16
C ASN A 121 29.45 -5.23 10.67
N GLN A 122 29.09 -6.48 10.36
CA GLN A 122 29.91 -7.64 10.73
C GLN A 122 31.21 -7.68 9.93
N ASP A 123 32.31 -8.12 10.55
CA ASP A 123 33.67 -8.04 9.99
C ASP A 123 33.85 -8.73 8.63
N HIS A 124 33.03 -9.73 8.31
CA HIS A 124 33.09 -10.46 7.05
C HIS A 124 32.27 -9.81 5.92
N VAL A 125 31.40 -8.86 6.25
CA VAL A 125 30.56 -8.16 5.27
C VAL A 125 31.32 -6.98 4.69
N THR A 126 31.59 -7.02 3.38
CA THR A 126 32.26 -5.92 2.68
C THR A 126 31.21 -4.95 2.12
N GLN A 127 31.25 -3.68 2.56
CA GLN A 127 30.43 -2.63 1.99
C GLN A 127 31.00 -2.15 0.66
N PHE A 128 30.15 -2.12 -0.37
CA PHE A 128 30.53 -1.58 -1.67
C PHE A 128 30.78 -0.07 -1.58
N THR A 129 31.94 0.40 -2.04
CA THR A 129 32.34 1.80 -1.94
C THR A 129 33.02 2.29 -3.20
N ARG A 130 32.78 3.56 -3.58
CA ARG A 130 33.51 4.20 -4.68
C ARG A 130 34.95 4.54 -4.30
N ALA A 131 35.26 4.71 -3.02
CA ALA A 131 36.61 5.00 -2.54
C ALA A 131 37.58 3.83 -2.81
N ASP A 132 37.07 2.60 -2.77
CA ASP A 132 37.78 1.39 -3.17
C ASP A 132 36.85 0.45 -3.95
N PHE A 133 36.47 0.86 -5.16
CA PHE A 133 35.54 0.11 -5.98
C PHE A 133 36.05 -1.31 -6.30
N LYS A 134 37.36 -1.43 -6.56
CA LYS A 134 37.96 -2.72 -6.93
C LYS A 134 38.04 -3.67 -5.74
N GLY A 135 38.45 -3.18 -4.57
CA GLY A 135 38.56 -4.00 -3.36
C GLY A 135 37.22 -4.32 -2.71
N SER A 136 36.20 -3.50 -2.92
CA SER A 136 34.85 -3.72 -2.39
C SER A 136 33.87 -4.39 -3.35
N PHE A 137 34.30 -4.71 -4.58
CA PHE A 137 33.45 -5.40 -5.54
C PHE A 137 33.08 -6.81 -5.02
N PRO A 138 31.81 -7.24 -5.14
CA PRO A 138 31.38 -8.54 -4.65
C PRO A 138 32.24 -9.71 -5.16
N THR A 139 32.64 -10.60 -4.26
CA THR A 139 33.42 -11.81 -4.56
C THR A 139 32.56 -13.07 -4.42
N VAL A 140 33.13 -14.24 -4.73
CA VAL A 140 32.42 -15.52 -4.56
C VAL A 140 32.13 -15.73 -3.06
N PRO A 141 30.87 -16.02 -2.67
CA PRO A 141 30.52 -16.23 -1.27
C PRO A 141 31.35 -17.35 -0.61
N THR A 142 31.89 -17.06 0.57
CA THR A 142 32.56 -18.00 1.47
C THR A 142 31.52 -18.79 2.30
N GLU A 143 31.97 -19.73 3.13
CA GLU A 143 31.06 -20.45 4.04
C GLU A 143 30.45 -19.55 5.11
N VAL A 144 31.20 -18.54 5.58
CA VAL A 144 30.69 -17.55 6.55
C VAL A 144 29.54 -16.75 5.94
N ASP A 145 29.65 -16.36 4.66
CA ASP A 145 28.59 -15.63 3.94
C ASP A 145 27.31 -16.45 3.73
N LYS A 146 27.39 -17.78 3.89
CA LYS A 146 26.25 -18.71 3.78
C LYS A 146 25.61 -19.03 5.13
N THR A 147 26.14 -18.49 6.23
CA THR A 147 25.63 -18.73 7.58
C THR A 147 24.95 -17.48 8.13
N LEU A 148 23.77 -17.65 8.74
CA LEU A 148 23.07 -16.58 9.44
C LEU A 148 23.25 -16.77 10.95
N ALA A 149 23.65 -15.70 11.64
CA ALA A 149 23.80 -15.71 13.09
C ALA A 149 22.47 -16.01 13.80
N ASP A 150 22.55 -16.66 14.97
CA ASP A 150 21.39 -17.16 15.70
C ASP A 150 20.41 -16.05 16.12
N GLU A 151 20.91 -14.84 16.43
CA GLU A 151 20.06 -13.70 16.78
C GLU A 151 19.12 -13.30 15.63
N PHE A 152 19.62 -13.20 14.39
CA PHE A 152 18.80 -12.84 13.23
C PHE A 152 17.85 -13.96 12.85
N LYS A 153 18.29 -15.21 13.01
CA LYS A 153 17.42 -16.37 12.82
C LYS A 153 16.25 -16.38 13.81
N LYS A 154 16.53 -16.12 15.10
CA LYS A 154 15.48 -16.03 16.14
C LYS A 154 14.49 -14.90 15.84
N GLU A 155 14.99 -13.75 15.38
CA GLU A 155 14.14 -12.64 14.95
C GLU A 155 13.27 -13.05 13.77
N PHE A 156 13.83 -13.60 12.69
CA PHE A 156 13.05 -14.07 11.55
C PHE A 156 11.99 -15.12 11.95
N ASP A 157 12.38 -16.11 12.74
CA ASP A 157 11.49 -17.17 13.19
C ASP A 157 10.33 -16.65 14.06
N SER A 158 10.47 -15.52 14.75
CA SER A 158 9.40 -14.92 15.56
C SER A 158 8.27 -14.31 14.73
N TYR A 159 8.53 -13.90 13.48
CA TYR A 159 7.52 -13.38 12.55
C TYR A 159 6.91 -14.46 11.65
N LYS A 160 7.54 -15.64 11.58
CA LYS A 160 7.17 -16.71 10.66
C LYS A 160 5.76 -17.23 10.95
N LYS A 161 5.02 -17.50 9.88
CA LYS A 161 3.71 -18.17 9.94
C LYS A 161 3.82 -19.48 10.72
N GLY A 162 2.96 -19.66 11.72
CA GLY A 162 2.93 -20.84 12.59
C GLY A 162 3.75 -20.70 13.89
N ASN A 163 4.70 -19.77 13.93
CA ASN A 163 5.52 -19.48 15.11
C ASN A 163 5.15 -18.15 15.79
N PHE A 164 4.49 -17.25 15.07
CA PHE A 164 4.09 -15.93 15.60
C PHE A 164 3.23 -16.05 16.88
N ASP A 165 3.69 -15.41 17.95
CA ASP A 165 3.00 -15.34 19.24
C ASP A 165 2.38 -13.93 19.45
N PRO A 166 1.06 -13.74 19.24
CA PRO A 166 0.41 -12.43 19.37
C PRO A 166 0.36 -11.91 20.82
N ILE A 167 0.71 -12.72 21.81
CA ILE A 167 0.71 -12.32 23.22
C ILE A 167 2.09 -11.77 23.58
N ASN A 168 3.14 -12.54 23.32
CA ASN A 168 4.49 -12.26 23.83
C ASN A 168 5.46 -11.67 22.78
N HIS A 169 5.06 -11.51 21.52
CA HIS A 169 5.97 -10.94 20.51
C HIS A 169 6.46 -9.54 20.95
N PRO A 170 7.78 -9.27 20.95
CA PRO A 170 8.35 -8.05 21.54
C PRO A 170 7.88 -6.76 20.85
N VAL A 171 7.60 -6.83 19.54
CA VAL A 171 7.18 -5.67 18.74
C VAL A 171 5.67 -5.62 18.49
N LEU A 172 5.04 -6.79 18.33
CA LEU A 172 3.69 -6.96 17.79
C LEU A 172 2.73 -7.62 18.79
N GLY A 173 3.21 -7.96 19.98
CA GLY A 173 2.44 -8.66 21.00
C GLY A 173 1.51 -7.74 21.78
N ASN A 174 0.97 -8.25 22.87
CA ASN A 174 0.10 -7.53 23.80
C ASN A 174 0.85 -7.09 25.08
N GLY A 175 2.15 -7.41 25.19
CA GLY A 175 3.01 -7.03 26.31
C GLY A 175 3.23 -5.52 26.41
N GLN A 176 3.53 -5.03 27.63
CA GLN A 176 3.59 -3.60 27.94
C GLN A 176 4.53 -2.79 27.02
N ASP A 177 5.64 -3.38 26.61
CA ASP A 177 6.66 -2.73 25.77
C ASP A 177 6.43 -2.91 24.26
N SER A 178 5.37 -3.63 23.87
CA SER A 178 5.01 -3.84 22.48
C SER A 178 4.60 -2.54 21.80
N LYS A 179 5.06 -2.36 20.56
CA LYS A 179 4.80 -1.15 19.76
C LYS A 179 3.35 -1.01 19.32
N VAL A 180 2.61 -2.12 19.28
CA VAL A 180 1.23 -2.15 18.79
C VAL A 180 0.20 -2.18 19.90
N ARG A 181 0.64 -2.28 21.17
CA ARG A 181 -0.26 -2.47 22.31
C ARG A 181 -1.22 -1.29 22.44
N ASN A 182 -2.51 -1.61 22.47
CA ASN A 182 -3.58 -0.69 22.80
C ASN A 182 -4.46 -1.29 23.92
N ILE A 183 -4.76 -0.46 24.93
CA ILE A 183 -5.61 -0.80 26.09
C ILE A 183 -6.85 0.08 26.21
N GLU A 184 -7.06 1.01 25.29
CA GLU A 184 -8.26 1.82 25.29
C GLU A 184 -9.49 0.92 25.19
N PRO A 185 -10.45 1.03 26.11
CA PRO A 185 -11.62 0.17 26.13
C PRO A 185 -12.34 0.15 24.77
N PHE A 186 -12.56 -1.05 24.26
CA PHE A 186 -13.21 -1.24 22.98
C PHE A 186 -14.69 -0.84 23.06
N LYS A 187 -15.15 0.04 22.16
CA LYS A 187 -16.52 0.57 22.12
C LYS A 187 -17.16 0.33 20.76
N VAL A 188 -18.42 -0.08 20.79
CA VAL A 188 -19.28 -0.16 19.60
C VAL A 188 -20.49 0.73 19.85
N GLU A 189 -20.75 1.68 18.95
CA GLU A 189 -21.81 2.67 19.07
C GLU A 189 -22.43 2.92 17.70
N GLN A 190 -23.76 2.86 17.61
CA GLN A 190 -24.50 3.08 16.36
C GLN A 190 -24.88 4.56 16.26
N LYS A 191 -24.22 5.30 15.35
CA LYS A 191 -24.49 6.73 15.11
C LYS A 191 -25.20 7.00 13.77
N GLY A 192 -25.42 5.97 12.96
CA GLY A 192 -26.12 6.08 11.68
C GLY A 192 -25.36 6.87 10.61
N LEU A 193 -24.02 6.96 10.75
CA LEU A 193 -23.11 7.61 9.83
C LEU A 193 -22.79 6.71 8.65
N ASP A 194 -22.66 7.29 7.47
CA ASP A 194 -22.28 6.59 6.24
C ASP A 194 -20.94 7.13 5.74
N LEU A 195 -20.13 6.26 5.14
CA LEU A 195 -18.81 6.59 4.61
C LEU A 195 -18.89 7.72 3.58
N SER A 196 -20.00 7.86 2.84
CA SER A 196 -20.23 8.96 1.90
C SER A 196 -20.11 10.36 2.53
N SER A 197 -20.40 10.50 3.83
CA SER A 197 -20.23 11.76 4.56
C SER A 197 -18.77 12.11 4.88
N TYR A 198 -17.83 11.18 4.67
CA TYR A 198 -16.42 11.32 5.04
C TYR A 198 -15.52 11.66 3.86
N ARG A 199 -16.08 11.83 2.65
CA ARG A 199 -15.32 12.33 1.51
C ARG A 199 -14.81 13.74 1.82
N GLY A 200 -13.50 13.94 1.71
CA GLY A 200 -12.87 15.22 2.04
C GLY A 200 -12.71 15.48 3.53
N VAL A 201 -13.10 14.57 4.44
CA VAL A 201 -12.75 14.69 5.86
C VAL A 201 -11.26 14.36 6.03
N ASP A 202 -10.55 15.16 6.83
CA ASP A 202 -9.12 14.96 7.06
C ASP A 202 -8.86 13.61 7.73
N TYR A 203 -7.75 12.95 7.36
CA TYR A 203 -7.45 11.58 7.81
C TYR A 203 -7.35 11.47 9.34
N ASN A 204 -6.82 12.49 10.02
CA ASN A 204 -6.65 12.50 11.47
C ASN A 204 -7.85 13.11 12.22
N ASP A 205 -8.95 13.41 11.52
CA ASP A 205 -10.14 13.94 12.17
C ASP A 205 -10.72 12.91 13.17
N PRO A 206 -11.01 13.30 14.42
CA PRO A 206 -11.49 12.36 15.44
C PRO A 206 -12.86 11.75 15.11
N SER A 207 -13.65 12.36 14.22
CA SER A 207 -14.94 11.83 13.76
C SER A 207 -14.82 10.50 13.02
N TRP A 208 -13.63 10.12 12.51
CA TRP A 208 -13.41 8.78 11.97
C TRP A 208 -13.69 7.69 13.00
N ASN A 209 -13.43 7.95 14.28
CA ASN A 209 -13.75 7.01 15.35
C ASN A 209 -15.26 6.76 15.46
N ASP A 210 -16.07 7.78 15.21
CA ASP A 210 -17.53 7.67 15.27
C ASP A 210 -18.08 6.78 14.16
N LEU A 211 -17.52 6.87 12.95
CA LEU A 211 -17.87 5.97 11.84
C LEU A 211 -17.44 4.52 12.11
N ILE A 212 -16.20 4.33 12.52
CA ILE A 212 -15.60 3.00 12.66
C ILE A 212 -16.17 2.23 13.87
N ARG A 213 -16.58 2.93 14.94
CA ARG A 213 -17.24 2.32 16.10
C ARG A 213 -18.64 1.77 15.80
N GLN A 214 -19.21 2.01 14.62
CA GLN A 214 -20.46 1.37 14.20
C GLN A 214 -20.29 -0.10 13.84
N ILE A 215 -19.06 -0.54 13.57
CA ILE A 215 -18.78 -1.88 13.10
C ILE A 215 -18.82 -2.85 14.28
N SER A 216 -19.69 -3.85 14.20
CA SER A 216 -19.75 -4.89 15.22
C SER A 216 -18.73 -6.00 14.97
N PHE A 217 -18.03 -6.40 16.03
CA PHE A 217 -17.16 -7.57 16.02
C PHE A 217 -17.87 -8.84 16.54
N ARG A 218 -19.17 -8.72 16.84
CA ARG A 218 -19.99 -9.78 17.44
C ARG A 218 -21.04 -10.35 16.51
N ASN A 219 -21.63 -9.53 15.63
CA ASN A 219 -22.65 -10.05 14.71
C ASN A 219 -22.00 -10.74 13.50
N ASP A 220 -22.66 -11.78 12.99
CA ASP A 220 -22.10 -12.65 11.94
C ASP A 220 -21.89 -11.91 10.62
N ARG A 221 -22.77 -10.97 10.29
CA ARG A 221 -22.71 -10.22 9.02
C ARG A 221 -21.45 -9.36 8.95
N ASP A 222 -21.21 -8.54 9.96
CA ASP A 222 -20.09 -7.61 10.01
C ASP A 222 -18.77 -8.40 10.15
N ARG A 223 -18.74 -9.47 10.97
CA ARG A 223 -17.58 -10.38 11.05
C ARG A 223 -17.24 -11.01 9.69
N ALA A 224 -18.25 -11.47 8.95
CA ALA A 224 -18.04 -12.05 7.62
C ALA A 224 -17.54 -11.01 6.61
N GLN A 225 -18.06 -9.78 6.65
CA GLN A 225 -17.60 -8.70 5.78
C GLN A 225 -16.19 -8.21 6.12
N LEU A 226 -15.84 -8.13 7.41
CA LEU A 226 -14.48 -7.82 7.85
C LEU A 226 -13.48 -8.87 7.36
N GLY A 227 -13.81 -10.15 7.52
CA GLY A 227 -12.96 -11.24 7.01
C GLY A 227 -12.70 -11.14 5.50
N LYS A 228 -13.72 -10.76 4.72
CA LYS A 228 -13.57 -10.55 3.27
C LYS A 228 -12.79 -9.27 2.95
N LEU A 229 -13.18 -8.14 3.52
CA LEU A 229 -12.52 -6.85 3.28
C LEU A 229 -11.01 -6.93 3.50
N ILE A 230 -10.59 -7.60 4.57
CA ILE A 230 -9.18 -7.69 4.97
C ILE A 230 -8.48 -8.91 4.35
N GLY A 231 -9.20 -10.02 4.14
CA GLY A 231 -8.61 -11.29 3.71
C GLY A 231 -8.75 -11.61 2.22
N TYR A 232 -9.43 -10.76 1.43
CA TYR A 232 -9.78 -11.01 0.03
C TYR A 232 -9.48 -9.80 -0.87
N GLY A 233 -8.26 -9.28 -0.80
CA GLY A 233 -7.82 -8.09 -1.55
C GLY A 233 -7.49 -8.31 -3.02
N ALA A 234 -7.61 -9.52 -3.57
CA ALA A 234 -7.28 -9.76 -4.98
C ALA A 234 -8.29 -9.06 -5.89
N TYR A 235 -7.77 -8.06 -6.63
CA TYR A 235 -8.47 -7.29 -7.65
C TYR A 235 -9.72 -6.53 -7.16
N GLN A 236 -9.80 -6.24 -5.86
CA GLN A 236 -10.94 -5.54 -5.26
C GLN A 236 -10.66 -5.05 -3.83
N SER A 237 -11.53 -4.14 -3.38
CA SER A 237 -11.79 -3.87 -1.97
C SER A 237 -13.28 -4.11 -1.69
N ASP A 238 -13.61 -5.12 -0.88
CA ASP A 238 -14.99 -5.58 -0.66
C ASP A 238 -15.85 -4.54 0.12
N LYS A 239 -17.16 -4.72 0.10
CA LYS A 239 -18.10 -3.85 0.80
C LYS A 239 -18.07 -4.04 2.32
N LEU A 240 -18.51 -3.02 3.04
CA LEU A 240 -18.80 -3.08 4.48
C LEU A 240 -20.08 -2.28 4.77
N ASP A 241 -21.19 -3.01 4.93
CA ASP A 241 -22.53 -2.43 5.02
C ASP A 241 -22.72 -1.58 6.29
N ALA A 242 -22.00 -1.90 7.37
CA ALA A 242 -22.09 -1.19 8.67
C ALA A 242 -21.70 0.31 8.58
N ILE A 243 -20.97 0.70 7.53
CA ILE A 243 -20.56 2.07 7.27
C ILE A 243 -20.91 2.52 5.84
N GLY A 244 -21.76 1.77 5.12
CA GLY A 244 -22.13 2.11 3.74
C GLY A 244 -20.97 2.09 2.74
N LYS A 245 -19.88 1.38 3.03
CA LYS A 245 -18.78 1.17 2.07
C LYS A 245 -19.24 0.17 1.01
N PHE A 246 -19.20 0.54 -0.27
CA PHE A 246 -19.43 -0.41 -1.35
C PHE A 246 -18.13 -1.03 -1.87
N GLN A 247 -18.27 -2.10 -2.64
CA GLN A 247 -17.16 -2.80 -3.27
C GLN A 247 -16.63 -2.00 -4.46
N VAL A 248 -15.32 -1.92 -4.58
CA VAL A 248 -14.59 -1.33 -5.71
C VAL A 248 -13.63 -2.35 -6.30
N GLN A 249 -13.20 -2.14 -7.56
CA GLN A 249 -12.28 -3.02 -8.27
C GLN A 249 -10.89 -2.41 -8.39
N ASP A 250 -9.88 -3.29 -8.32
CA ASP A 250 -8.47 -2.94 -8.42
C ASP A 250 -7.81 -3.83 -9.49
N PHE A 251 -6.83 -3.32 -10.24
CA PHE A 251 -6.14 -4.10 -11.26
C PHE A 251 -4.65 -3.72 -11.38
N ASP A 252 -3.83 -4.65 -11.86
CA ASP A 252 -2.50 -4.31 -12.42
C ASP A 252 -2.68 -3.45 -13.69
N GLY A 253 -1.72 -2.65 -14.16
CA GLY A 253 -0.37 -2.45 -13.62
C GLY A 253 0.38 -1.25 -14.24
N PRO A 254 1.72 -1.19 -14.09
CA PRO A 254 2.51 0.01 -14.43
C PRO A 254 2.53 0.45 -15.91
N MET A 255 2.04 -0.37 -16.83
CA MET A 255 1.94 -0.08 -18.27
C MET A 255 0.49 0.03 -18.75
N GLY A 256 -0.42 0.37 -17.83
CA GLY A 256 -1.85 0.35 -18.06
C GLY A 256 -2.51 -0.86 -17.41
N PHE A 257 -3.85 -0.86 -17.44
CA PHE A 257 -4.61 -1.92 -16.79
C PHE A 257 -4.46 -3.27 -17.50
N SER A 258 -4.57 -4.37 -16.74
CA SER A 258 -4.46 -5.74 -17.24
C SER A 258 -5.69 -6.57 -16.88
N THR A 259 -6.10 -7.47 -17.77
CA THR A 259 -7.37 -8.22 -17.66
C THR A 259 -7.19 -9.52 -16.87
N PHE A 260 -6.03 -9.73 -16.25
CA PHE A 260 -5.69 -11.00 -15.63
C PHE A 260 -6.75 -11.41 -14.59
N GLY A 261 -7.36 -12.58 -14.83
CA GLY A 261 -8.39 -13.12 -13.94
C GLY A 261 -9.81 -12.56 -14.12
N SER A 262 -10.05 -11.58 -15.00
CA SER A 262 -11.40 -11.07 -15.27
C SER A 262 -12.08 -11.74 -16.47
N LYS A 263 -13.40 -11.88 -16.40
CA LYS A 263 -14.28 -12.31 -17.50
C LYS A 263 -15.00 -11.14 -18.19
N LYS A 264 -14.80 -9.91 -17.71
CA LYS A 264 -15.38 -8.70 -18.31
C LYS A 264 -14.51 -8.28 -19.51
N ASP A 265 -15.16 -7.85 -20.58
CA ASP A 265 -14.50 -7.26 -21.73
C ASP A 265 -14.15 -5.81 -21.39
N TYR A 266 -12.87 -5.55 -21.09
CA TYR A 266 -12.36 -4.22 -20.79
C TYR A 266 -11.67 -3.62 -22.02
N SER A 267 -11.80 -2.31 -22.19
CA SER A 267 -11.08 -1.55 -23.21
C SER A 267 -10.25 -0.47 -22.52
N TRP A 268 -8.93 -0.60 -22.62
CA TRP A 268 -7.92 0.30 -22.05
C TRP A 268 -6.67 0.29 -22.93
N ALA A 269 -5.86 1.34 -22.83
CA ALA A 269 -4.64 1.42 -23.61
C ALA A 269 -3.48 0.67 -22.94
N THR A 270 -2.54 0.21 -23.76
CA THR A 270 -1.23 -0.24 -23.29
C THR A 270 -0.26 0.92 -23.45
N TYR A 271 0.38 1.29 -22.35
CA TYR A 271 1.29 2.42 -22.28
C TYR A 271 2.74 1.97 -22.36
N THR A 272 3.63 2.95 -22.52
CA THR A 272 5.06 2.72 -22.47
C THR A 272 5.51 2.23 -21.09
N SER A 273 6.69 1.61 -21.03
CA SER A 273 7.30 1.17 -19.79
C SER A 273 7.75 2.36 -18.93
N GLN A 274 7.78 2.20 -17.60
CA GLN A 274 8.22 3.28 -16.72
C GLN A 274 9.68 3.67 -16.94
N ALA A 275 10.54 2.74 -17.36
CA ALA A 275 11.92 3.03 -17.73
C ALA A 275 12.00 3.96 -18.96
N LEU A 276 11.14 3.74 -19.96
CA LEU A 276 11.09 4.61 -21.14
C LEU A 276 10.44 5.97 -20.81
N LEU A 277 9.45 6.00 -19.92
CA LEU A 277 8.90 7.24 -19.37
C LEU A 277 9.99 8.04 -18.61
N ALA A 278 10.82 7.38 -17.81
CA ALA A 278 11.94 7.99 -17.10
C ALA A 278 12.95 8.61 -18.05
N ALA A 279 13.27 7.91 -19.15
CA ALA A 279 14.18 8.39 -20.20
C ALA A 279 13.70 9.68 -20.89
N THR A 280 12.42 10.07 -20.70
CA THR A 280 11.95 11.37 -21.16
C THR A 280 12.47 12.52 -20.30
N PHE A 281 12.87 12.30 -19.04
CA PHE A 281 13.17 13.35 -18.06
C PHE A 281 12.09 14.46 -18.02
N ASN A 282 10.83 14.11 -18.29
CA ASN A 282 9.71 15.05 -18.33
C ASN A 282 8.66 14.70 -17.26
N PRO A 283 8.66 15.39 -16.11
CA PRO A 283 7.68 15.16 -15.05
C PRO A 283 6.23 15.39 -15.50
N ARG A 284 6.01 16.29 -16.47
CA ARG A 284 4.67 16.58 -17.01
C ARG A 284 4.10 15.38 -17.77
N LEU A 285 4.91 14.68 -18.56
CA LEU A 285 4.46 13.46 -19.25
C LEU A 285 4.13 12.32 -18.28
N ALA A 286 4.86 12.23 -17.15
CA ALA A 286 4.53 11.27 -16.10
C ALA A 286 3.16 11.58 -15.47
N TYR A 287 2.85 12.86 -15.23
CA TYR A 287 1.53 13.29 -14.77
C TYR A 287 0.44 12.95 -15.80
N GLU A 288 0.63 13.29 -17.08
CA GLU A 288 -0.35 13.02 -18.15
C GLU A 288 -0.65 11.52 -18.31
N MET A 289 0.39 10.68 -18.29
CA MET A 289 0.21 9.22 -18.33
C MET A 289 -0.60 8.73 -17.13
N GLY A 290 -0.33 9.25 -15.93
CA GLY A 290 -1.13 8.97 -14.74
C GLY A 290 -2.58 9.42 -14.91
N TYR A 291 -2.81 10.64 -15.39
CA TYR A 291 -4.16 11.19 -15.62
C TYR A 291 -4.98 10.30 -16.55
N HIS A 292 -4.37 9.80 -17.63
CA HIS A 292 -5.05 8.87 -18.54
C HIS A 292 -5.34 7.52 -17.90
N PHE A 293 -4.47 6.97 -17.04
CA PHE A 293 -4.82 5.81 -16.24
C PHE A 293 -6.09 6.05 -15.41
N GLY A 294 -6.19 7.20 -14.75
CA GLY A 294 -7.38 7.53 -13.96
C GLY A 294 -8.65 7.58 -14.80
N GLN A 295 -8.61 8.26 -15.95
CA GLN A 295 -9.77 8.33 -16.85
C GLN A 295 -10.20 6.96 -17.39
N GLU A 296 -9.25 6.08 -17.73
CA GLU A 296 -9.56 4.73 -18.18
C GLU A 296 -10.17 3.87 -17.06
N GLY A 297 -9.67 4.00 -15.83
CA GLY A 297 -10.23 3.33 -14.67
C GLY A 297 -11.67 3.75 -14.42
N LEU A 298 -11.93 5.07 -14.41
CA LEU A 298 -13.29 5.60 -14.27
C LEU A 298 -14.23 5.11 -15.36
N ALA A 299 -13.79 5.12 -16.62
CA ALA A 299 -14.60 4.65 -17.76
C ALA A 299 -14.98 3.17 -17.65
N ASN A 300 -14.18 2.38 -16.91
CA ASN A 300 -14.35 0.93 -16.76
C ASN A 300 -14.93 0.50 -15.39
N ASP A 301 -15.29 1.44 -14.51
CA ASP A 301 -15.71 1.20 -13.11
C ASP A 301 -14.63 0.48 -12.28
N VAL A 302 -13.39 0.95 -12.40
CA VAL A 302 -12.20 0.48 -11.67
C VAL A 302 -11.60 1.66 -10.90
N GLN A 303 -11.23 1.45 -9.65
CA GLN A 303 -10.81 2.54 -8.75
C GLN A 303 -9.40 2.37 -8.19
N GLY A 304 -8.81 1.17 -8.26
CA GLY A 304 -7.42 0.94 -7.85
C GLY A 304 -6.53 0.48 -9.00
N LEU A 305 -5.31 1.02 -9.02
CA LEU A 305 -4.24 0.58 -9.92
C LEU A 305 -3.02 0.11 -9.11
N TYR A 306 -2.56 -1.12 -9.34
CA TYR A 306 -1.32 -1.64 -8.75
C TYR A 306 -0.08 -1.10 -9.49
N ALA A 307 0.15 0.21 -9.36
CA ALA A 307 1.25 0.97 -9.93
C ALA A 307 1.41 2.28 -9.12
N PRO A 308 2.51 3.04 -9.27
CA PRO A 308 3.72 2.74 -10.03
C PRO A 308 4.64 1.74 -9.32
N GLY A 309 5.48 1.05 -10.11
CA GLY A 309 6.66 0.34 -9.62
C GLY A 309 7.83 1.31 -9.36
N LEU A 310 8.30 1.42 -8.11
CA LEU A 310 9.30 2.38 -7.62
C LEU A 310 10.56 1.72 -7.03
N ASN A 311 10.76 0.41 -7.19
CA ASN A 311 12.05 -0.21 -6.87
C ASN A 311 13.14 0.31 -7.82
N LEU A 312 14.40 0.28 -7.37
CA LEU A 312 15.51 0.82 -8.13
C LEU A 312 16.10 -0.21 -9.10
N HIS A 313 16.71 0.25 -10.18
CA HIS A 313 17.53 -0.60 -11.07
C HIS A 313 18.89 -0.92 -10.42
N ARG A 314 18.91 -1.65 -9.30
CA ARG A 314 20.16 -2.03 -8.59
C ARG A 314 21.13 -2.80 -9.48
N SER A 315 20.59 -3.63 -10.37
CA SER A 315 21.36 -4.44 -11.32
C SER A 315 20.70 -4.41 -12.68
N GLN A 316 21.50 -4.36 -13.74
CA GLN A 316 21.02 -4.51 -15.13
C GLN A 316 20.31 -5.85 -15.39
N PHE A 317 20.53 -6.86 -14.54
CA PHE A 317 19.88 -8.17 -14.62
C PHE A 317 18.55 -8.24 -13.85
N GLY A 318 18.07 -7.13 -13.30
CA GLY A 318 16.78 -7.05 -12.62
C GLY A 318 15.64 -7.39 -13.59
N GLY A 319 15.00 -8.55 -13.39
CA GLY A 319 13.99 -9.07 -14.32
C GLY A 319 12.71 -8.21 -14.44
N ARG A 320 12.50 -7.27 -13.51
CA ARG A 320 11.39 -6.29 -13.53
C ARG A 320 11.83 -4.85 -13.76
N ASN A 321 13.09 -4.60 -14.14
CA ASN A 321 13.56 -3.24 -14.43
C ASN A 321 12.68 -2.53 -15.46
N ALA A 322 12.10 -3.25 -16.43
CA ALA A 322 11.21 -2.68 -17.43
C ALA A 322 10.00 -1.93 -16.82
N GLU A 323 9.46 -2.41 -15.69
CA GLU A 323 8.34 -1.75 -15.02
C GLU A 323 8.79 -0.83 -13.87
N TYR A 324 10.09 -0.59 -13.69
CA TYR A 324 10.65 0.36 -12.72
C TYR A 324 11.23 1.58 -13.44
N VAL A 325 11.47 2.66 -12.69
CA VAL A 325 11.80 3.96 -13.28
C VAL A 325 13.29 4.10 -13.60
N SER A 326 14.17 4.02 -12.58
CA SER A 326 15.60 4.36 -12.72
C SER A 326 16.45 3.66 -11.65
N GLU A 327 17.77 3.73 -11.79
CA GLU A 327 18.73 3.46 -10.70
C GLU A 327 18.80 4.64 -9.70
N ASP A 328 18.43 5.85 -10.14
CA ASP A 328 18.46 7.05 -9.30
C ASP A 328 17.16 7.20 -8.48
N PRO A 329 17.26 7.34 -7.15
CA PRO A 329 16.09 7.43 -6.29
C PRO A 329 15.29 8.73 -6.46
N PHE A 330 15.94 9.83 -6.81
CA PHE A 330 15.27 11.12 -6.98
C PHE A 330 14.43 11.11 -8.27
N VAL A 331 14.98 10.71 -9.41
CA VAL A 331 14.25 10.53 -10.68
C VAL A 331 13.07 9.56 -10.49
N THR A 332 13.30 8.44 -9.79
CA THR A 332 12.24 7.47 -9.48
C THR A 332 11.11 8.10 -8.66
N GLY A 333 11.45 8.88 -7.63
CA GLY A 333 10.47 9.61 -6.81
C GLY A 333 9.70 10.67 -7.60
N ILE A 334 10.36 11.46 -8.45
CA ILE A 334 9.72 12.52 -9.25
C ILE A 334 8.74 11.93 -10.28
N VAL A 335 9.15 10.87 -11.00
CA VAL A 335 8.24 10.19 -11.93
C VAL A 335 7.08 9.55 -11.17
N GLY A 336 7.36 8.86 -10.06
CA GLY A 336 6.37 8.21 -9.22
C GLY A 336 5.32 9.18 -8.67
N MET A 337 5.74 10.30 -8.07
CA MET A 337 4.81 11.28 -7.48
C MET A 337 3.91 11.92 -8.54
N ASN A 338 4.42 12.16 -9.75
CA ASN A 338 3.64 12.74 -10.84
C ASN A 338 2.63 11.73 -11.42
N LEU A 339 3.04 10.49 -11.65
CA LEU A 339 2.11 9.40 -12.06
C LEU A 339 0.97 9.22 -11.05
N ILE A 340 1.31 9.17 -9.76
CA ILE A 340 0.33 9.03 -8.68
C ILE A 340 -0.62 10.25 -8.63
N SER A 341 -0.08 11.45 -8.74
CA SER A 341 -0.87 12.70 -8.76
C SER A 341 -1.84 12.71 -9.93
N GLY A 342 -1.35 12.41 -11.14
CA GLY A 342 -2.17 12.32 -12.35
C GLY A 342 -3.28 11.28 -12.23
N ALA A 343 -2.95 10.05 -11.81
CA ALA A 343 -3.94 8.99 -11.63
C ALA A 343 -5.03 9.36 -10.62
N SER A 344 -4.64 10.03 -9.55
CA SER A 344 -5.55 10.51 -8.51
C SER A 344 -6.44 11.64 -9.02
N ASP A 345 -5.90 12.60 -9.78
CA ASP A 345 -6.69 13.65 -10.44
C ASP A 345 -7.60 13.09 -11.54
N GLY A 346 -7.18 11.99 -12.16
CA GLY A 346 -8.01 11.20 -13.06
C GLY A 346 -9.08 10.38 -12.35
N GLY A 347 -9.06 10.30 -11.01
CA GLY A 347 -10.13 9.76 -10.18
C GLY A 347 -9.93 8.35 -9.63
N ILE A 348 -8.72 7.77 -9.68
CA ILE A 348 -8.43 6.46 -9.09
C ILE A 348 -7.38 6.56 -7.98
N TYR A 349 -7.33 5.63 -7.05
CA TYR A 349 -6.16 5.47 -6.19
C TYR A 349 -5.13 4.54 -6.82
N THR A 350 -3.91 4.63 -6.31
CA THR A 350 -2.76 3.87 -6.79
C THR A 350 -2.08 3.14 -5.63
N PHE A 351 -1.43 2.01 -5.92
CA PHE A 351 -0.57 1.32 -4.96
C PHE A 351 0.87 1.39 -5.44
N MET A 352 1.64 2.33 -4.87
CA MET A 352 3.08 2.35 -5.13
C MET A 352 3.72 1.05 -4.64
N LYS A 353 4.58 0.44 -5.47
CA LYS A 353 5.07 -0.91 -5.25
C LYS A 353 6.52 -1.13 -5.70
N HIS A 354 7.24 -2.12 -5.22
CA HIS A 354 6.92 -2.99 -4.10
C HIS A 354 7.71 -2.47 -2.89
N PHE A 355 7.00 -2.14 -1.82
CA PHE A 355 7.55 -1.47 -0.64
C PHE A 355 8.10 -2.51 0.36
N ALA A 356 9.41 -2.74 0.46
CA ALA A 356 10.52 -2.10 -0.25
C ALA A 356 11.64 -3.11 -0.55
N MET A 357 12.69 -2.67 -1.24
CA MET A 357 13.91 -3.45 -1.48
C MET A 357 13.72 -4.76 -2.29
N ASN A 358 12.83 -4.73 -3.28
CA ASN A 358 12.51 -5.85 -4.18
C ASN A 358 13.25 -5.75 -5.52
N GLU A 359 14.56 -5.56 -5.50
CA GLU A 359 15.37 -5.33 -6.72
C GLU A 359 15.89 -6.63 -7.36
N GLN A 360 15.47 -7.80 -6.86
CA GLN A 360 15.78 -9.09 -7.49
C GLN A 360 14.57 -10.01 -7.56
N GLU A 361 14.48 -10.74 -8.67
CA GLU A 361 13.38 -11.65 -8.92
C GLU A 361 13.61 -13.05 -8.34
N SER A 362 14.86 -13.51 -8.41
CA SER A 362 15.28 -14.82 -7.91
C SER A 362 14.94 -14.97 -6.43
N ASN A 363 14.16 -16.00 -6.09
CA ASN A 363 13.73 -16.34 -4.72
C ASN A 363 12.90 -15.26 -4.00
N ARG A 364 12.35 -14.26 -4.71
CA ARG A 364 11.58 -13.20 -4.06
C ARG A 364 10.38 -13.73 -3.26
N MET A 365 9.75 -14.82 -3.71
CA MET A 365 8.62 -15.48 -3.04
C MET A 365 9.04 -16.55 -2.02
N ASP A 366 10.35 -16.79 -1.89
CA ASP A 366 10.94 -17.84 -1.05
C ASP A 366 11.70 -17.23 0.14
N MET A 367 11.11 -16.17 0.73
CA MET A 367 11.57 -15.51 1.95
C MET A 367 13.00 -14.97 1.90
N ILE A 368 13.42 -14.42 0.76
CA ILE A 368 14.73 -13.78 0.66
C ILE A 368 14.89 -12.61 1.64
N MET A 369 16.04 -12.54 2.29
CA MET A 369 16.45 -11.44 3.18
C MET A 369 17.38 -10.49 2.43
N THR A 370 16.94 -9.24 2.27
CA THR A 370 17.76 -8.18 1.68
C THR A 370 18.40 -7.36 2.79
N TRP A 371 19.74 -7.29 2.79
CA TRP A 371 20.53 -6.62 3.82
C TRP A 371 21.16 -5.33 3.27
N ALA A 372 21.01 -4.25 4.02
CA ALA A 372 21.64 -2.95 3.76
C ALA A 372 21.74 -2.13 5.05
N THR A 373 22.66 -1.16 5.10
CA THR A 373 22.72 -0.23 6.24
C THR A 373 21.50 0.69 6.23
N GLU A 374 21.10 1.19 7.40
CA GLU A 374 20.03 2.20 7.55
C GLU A 374 20.23 3.38 6.58
N GLN A 375 21.49 3.81 6.41
CA GLN A 375 21.86 4.87 5.49
C GLN A 375 21.46 4.53 4.05
N THR A 376 21.89 3.37 3.55
CA THR A 376 21.54 2.92 2.20
C THR A 376 20.02 2.75 2.06
N ILE A 377 19.37 2.12 3.04
CA ILE A 377 17.91 1.93 3.02
C ILE A 377 17.19 3.27 2.84
N ARG A 378 17.56 4.30 3.59
CA ARG A 378 16.90 5.61 3.60
C ARG A 378 17.26 6.50 2.41
N GLU A 379 18.53 6.54 2.04
CA GLU A 379 19.02 7.43 0.97
C GLU A 379 18.73 6.88 -0.42
N THR A 380 18.62 5.56 -0.59
CA THR A 380 18.32 4.94 -1.89
C THR A 380 16.93 4.30 -1.90
N TYR A 381 16.77 3.12 -1.31
CA TYR A 381 15.61 2.26 -1.58
C TYR A 381 14.26 2.81 -1.09
N LEU A 382 14.26 3.57 0.01
CA LEU A 382 13.04 4.18 0.55
C LEU A 382 12.77 5.58 -0.03
N LYS A 383 13.78 6.24 -0.58
CA LYS A 383 13.68 7.64 -1.04
C LYS A 383 12.58 7.87 -2.09
N PRO A 384 12.38 7.00 -3.11
CA PRO A 384 11.29 7.20 -4.06
C PRO A 384 9.91 7.16 -3.42
N PHE A 385 9.71 6.23 -2.48
CA PHE A 385 8.46 6.06 -1.74
C PHE A 385 8.21 7.23 -0.77
N GLU A 386 9.26 7.74 -0.14
CA GLU A 386 9.23 8.95 0.69
C GLU A 386 8.76 10.16 -0.13
N ILE A 387 9.36 10.38 -1.31
CA ILE A 387 9.00 11.49 -2.20
C ILE A 387 7.53 11.38 -2.63
N ALA A 388 7.11 10.20 -3.12
CA ALA A 388 5.73 9.95 -3.52
C ALA A 388 4.73 10.21 -2.38
N THR A 389 5.02 9.73 -1.18
CA THR A 389 4.19 9.90 0.02
C THR A 389 4.02 11.38 0.39
N LYS A 390 5.13 12.13 0.39
CA LYS A 390 5.16 13.51 0.89
C LYS A 390 4.62 14.52 -0.12
N TYR A 391 4.85 14.30 -1.41
CA TYR A 391 4.70 15.34 -2.44
C TYR A 391 3.65 15.07 -3.51
N ALA A 392 3.16 13.84 -3.69
CA ALA A 392 2.06 13.61 -4.63
C ALA A 392 0.79 14.35 -4.16
N ARG A 393 0.08 15.01 -5.09
CA ARG A 393 -1.11 15.83 -4.79
C ARG A 393 -2.28 15.45 -5.69
N GLN A 394 -3.48 15.53 -5.12
CA GLN A 394 -4.74 15.33 -5.84
C GLN A 394 -5.68 16.49 -5.53
N ASN A 395 -6.35 17.04 -6.53
CA ASN A 395 -7.47 17.94 -6.41
C ASN A 395 -8.77 17.16 -6.15
N LEU A 396 -9.17 17.06 -4.88
CA LEU A 396 -10.37 16.36 -4.48
C LEU A 396 -11.59 17.27 -4.58
N LYS A 397 -12.52 16.94 -5.47
CA LYS A 397 -13.87 17.53 -5.52
C LYS A 397 -14.83 16.75 -4.63
N TYR A 398 -15.58 17.44 -3.78
CA TYR A 398 -16.56 16.83 -2.87
C TYR A 398 -17.69 17.80 -2.54
N ILE A 399 -18.81 17.27 -2.05
CA ILE A 399 -19.91 18.08 -1.51
C ILE A 399 -19.64 18.28 -0.02
N ASP A 400 -19.51 19.53 0.42
CA ASP A 400 -19.27 19.83 1.83
C ASP A 400 -20.48 19.35 2.67
N PRO A 401 -20.28 18.50 3.68
CA PRO A 401 -21.39 17.95 4.46
C PRO A 401 -22.08 18.99 5.36
N THR A 402 -21.45 20.13 5.61
CA THR A 402 -21.97 21.22 6.44
C THR A 402 -22.76 22.23 5.59
N THR A 403 -22.25 22.59 4.40
CA THR A 403 -22.89 23.60 3.55
C THR A 403 -23.76 23.00 2.44
N GLY A 404 -23.50 21.76 2.04
CA GLY A 404 -24.14 21.11 0.88
C GLY A 404 -23.62 21.59 -0.48
N GLU A 405 -22.58 22.43 -0.50
CA GLU A 405 -22.03 22.99 -1.74
C GLU A 405 -20.94 22.09 -2.34
N LEU A 406 -20.86 22.06 -3.68
CA LEU A 406 -19.74 21.42 -4.38
C LEU A 406 -18.49 22.29 -4.21
N THR A 407 -17.47 21.73 -3.57
CA THR A 407 -16.19 22.39 -3.30
C THR A 407 -15.02 21.51 -3.71
N SER A 408 -13.81 22.03 -3.58
CA SER A 408 -12.57 21.31 -3.84
C SER A 408 -11.45 21.71 -2.89
N LYS A 409 -10.60 20.74 -2.54
CA LYS A 409 -9.33 20.99 -1.86
C LYS A 409 -8.24 20.07 -2.40
N LYS A 410 -6.98 20.46 -2.30
CA LYS A 410 -5.89 19.54 -2.59
C LYS A 410 -5.52 18.70 -1.37
N ILE A 411 -5.38 17.39 -1.59
CA ILE A 411 -4.94 16.41 -0.58
C ILE A 411 -3.69 15.68 -1.07
N ARG A 412 -3.07 14.86 -0.23
CA ARG A 412 -2.01 13.93 -0.66
C ARG A 412 -2.63 12.83 -1.51
N ALA A 413 -2.04 12.59 -2.68
CA ALA A 413 -2.52 11.61 -3.65
C ALA A 413 -2.08 10.17 -3.33
N CYS A 414 -0.90 10.01 -2.70
CA CYS A 414 -0.40 8.69 -2.34
C CYS A 414 -1.18 8.16 -1.12
N ASN A 415 -2.17 7.31 -1.37
CA ASN A 415 -3.06 6.73 -0.37
C ASN A 415 -3.15 5.19 -0.46
N GLY A 416 -2.30 4.57 -1.28
CA GLY A 416 -2.15 3.11 -1.39
C GLY A 416 -0.67 2.71 -1.54
N VAL A 417 -0.28 1.64 -0.83
CA VAL A 417 1.07 1.04 -0.89
C VAL A 417 0.94 -0.47 -0.98
N MET A 418 1.73 -1.11 -1.84
CA MET A 418 1.84 -2.57 -1.89
C MET A 418 3.20 -3.01 -1.34
N THR A 419 3.21 -3.83 -0.29
CA THR A 419 4.46 -4.31 0.31
C THR A 419 5.12 -5.38 -0.53
N ALA A 420 6.44 -5.46 -0.50
CA ALA A 420 7.21 -6.45 -1.23
C ALA A 420 7.14 -7.88 -0.65
N PHE A 421 7.53 -8.87 -1.46
CA PHE A 421 7.66 -10.27 -1.04
C PHE A 421 8.90 -10.54 -0.18
N ASN A 422 9.97 -9.76 -0.32
CA ASN A 422 11.21 -9.97 0.41
C ASN A 422 11.15 -9.44 1.85
N SER A 423 12.24 -9.66 2.58
CA SER A 423 12.50 -9.10 3.90
C SER A 423 13.52 -7.97 3.83
N ILE A 424 13.41 -7.03 4.77
CA ILE A 424 14.48 -6.08 5.10
C ILE A 424 15.16 -6.65 6.34
N GLY A 425 16.41 -7.09 6.17
CA GLY A 425 17.06 -7.96 7.13
C GLY A 425 16.17 -9.18 7.44
N PRO A 426 15.95 -9.52 8.72
CA PRO A 426 15.20 -10.71 9.10
C PRO A 426 13.67 -10.53 9.09
N VAL A 427 13.13 -9.36 8.73
CA VAL A 427 11.68 -9.10 8.84
C VAL A 427 11.05 -8.82 7.48
N MET A 428 10.08 -9.66 7.11
CA MET A 428 9.33 -9.54 5.86
C MET A 428 8.60 -8.19 5.76
N CYS A 429 8.63 -7.53 4.60
CA CYS A 429 8.10 -6.16 4.44
C CYS A 429 6.64 -6.02 4.90
N SER A 430 5.78 -7.02 4.62
CA SER A 430 4.38 -7.01 5.02
C SER A 430 4.14 -7.14 6.53
N ASN A 431 5.14 -7.58 7.29
CA ASN A 431 5.09 -7.81 8.75
C ASN A 431 6.00 -6.84 9.52
N ASN A 432 6.61 -5.88 8.82
CA ASN A 432 7.65 -5.01 9.37
C ASN A 432 7.06 -3.70 9.91
N TRP A 433 6.79 -3.65 11.22
CA TRP A 433 6.27 -2.46 11.88
C TRP A 433 7.18 -1.23 11.71
N TYR A 434 8.51 -1.43 11.73
CA TYR A 434 9.46 -0.34 11.55
C TYR A 434 9.36 0.28 10.15
N LEU A 435 9.07 -0.54 9.12
CA LEU A 435 8.82 -0.06 7.76
C LEU A 435 7.47 0.66 7.64
N LEU A 436 6.39 0.04 8.13
CA LEU A 436 5.01 0.46 7.85
C LEU A 436 4.49 1.53 8.82
N GLU A 437 4.72 1.34 10.12
CA GLU A 437 4.27 2.29 11.15
C GLU A 437 5.38 3.27 11.52
N GLY A 438 6.65 2.82 11.54
CA GLY A 438 7.81 3.67 11.82
C GLY A 438 8.07 4.67 10.69
N ALA A 439 8.63 4.21 9.57
CA ALA A 439 9.03 5.08 8.46
C ALA A 439 7.81 5.66 7.72
N LEU A 440 6.95 4.79 7.18
CA LEU A 440 5.86 5.21 6.28
C LEU A 440 4.82 6.09 6.99
N ARG A 441 4.25 5.66 8.12
CA ARG A 441 3.22 6.44 8.84
C ARG A 441 3.79 7.42 9.86
N GLY A 442 4.79 7.02 10.62
CA GLY A 442 5.38 7.82 11.70
C GLY A 442 6.20 8.99 11.17
N GLU A 443 7.22 8.70 10.36
CA GLU A 443 8.17 9.72 9.89
C GLU A 443 7.67 10.48 8.65
N TRP A 444 7.02 9.80 7.70
CA TRP A 444 6.58 10.45 6.45
C TRP A 444 5.14 10.96 6.49
N GLY A 445 4.35 10.48 7.45
CA GLY A 445 2.94 10.84 7.58
C GLY A 445 2.06 10.21 6.51
N PHE A 446 2.28 8.98 6.06
CA PHE A 446 1.38 8.36 5.09
C PHE A 446 -0.07 8.23 5.59
N GLU A 447 -1.04 8.62 4.75
CA GLU A 447 -2.48 8.65 5.04
C GLU A 447 -3.22 7.81 3.98
N GLY A 448 -3.48 6.55 4.30
CA GLY A 448 -4.01 5.61 3.31
C GLY A 448 -3.84 4.16 3.72
N MET A 449 -4.01 3.26 2.76
CA MET A 449 -4.01 1.82 2.96
C MET A 449 -2.73 1.13 2.46
N VAL A 450 -2.40 0.02 3.11
CA VAL A 450 -1.30 -0.86 2.75
C VAL A 450 -1.88 -2.23 2.41
N ILE A 451 -1.52 -2.76 1.25
CA ILE A 451 -1.87 -4.11 0.79
C ILE A 451 -0.61 -4.96 0.70
N THR A 452 -0.72 -6.27 0.88
CA THR A 452 0.37 -7.17 0.52
C THR A 452 0.58 -7.28 -0.99
N ASP A 453 1.73 -7.77 -1.44
CA ASP A 453 1.84 -8.42 -2.75
C ASP A 453 0.94 -9.68 -2.80
N TYR A 454 0.90 -10.37 -3.95
CA TYR A 454 -0.02 -11.48 -4.19
C TYR A 454 0.31 -12.72 -3.37
N ALA A 455 -0.49 -12.96 -2.34
CA ALA A 455 -0.49 -14.13 -1.47
C ALA A 455 0.88 -14.51 -0.87
N PRO A 456 1.61 -13.57 -0.22
CA PRO A 456 2.88 -13.88 0.42
C PRO A 456 2.76 -14.91 1.55
N GLN A 457 3.87 -15.57 1.86
CA GLN A 457 3.96 -16.58 2.91
C GLN A 457 4.08 -15.95 4.32
N VAL A 458 3.01 -15.31 4.80
CA VAL A 458 3.03 -14.48 6.02
C VAL A 458 2.09 -14.98 7.12
N SER A 459 2.38 -14.60 8.37
CA SER A 459 1.39 -14.59 9.44
C SER A 459 0.42 -13.43 9.21
N LEU A 460 -0.87 -13.72 8.98
CA LEU A 460 -1.90 -12.70 8.75
C LEU A 460 -2.14 -11.81 9.98
N ASP A 461 -1.97 -12.37 11.18
CA ASP A 461 -2.11 -11.62 12.43
C ASP A 461 -0.96 -10.62 12.59
N ALA A 462 0.28 -11.08 12.33
CA ALA A 462 1.45 -10.21 12.35
C ALA A 462 1.37 -9.10 11.28
N MET A 463 0.87 -9.44 10.08
CA MET A 463 0.63 -8.50 8.98
C MET A 463 -0.27 -7.34 9.45
N ILE A 464 -1.46 -7.65 9.96
CA ILE A 464 -2.42 -6.64 10.46
C ILE A 464 -1.81 -5.83 11.61
N ARG A 465 -1.13 -6.49 12.54
CA ARG A 465 -0.48 -5.82 13.67
C ARG A 465 0.65 -4.88 13.26
N SER A 466 1.38 -5.20 12.20
CA SER A 466 2.44 -4.35 11.68
C SER A 466 1.97 -3.10 10.93
N GLY A 467 0.67 -2.95 10.68
CA GLY A 467 0.11 -1.82 9.90
C GLY A 467 -0.09 -2.12 8.42
N ASN A 468 -0.08 -3.40 8.01
CA ASN A 468 -0.53 -3.81 6.68
C ASN A 468 -2.03 -4.15 6.74
N ASP A 469 -2.84 -3.41 5.98
CA ASP A 469 -4.27 -3.28 6.22
C ASP A 469 -5.09 -4.43 5.61
N PHE A 470 -4.64 -5.02 4.49
CA PHE A 470 -5.34 -6.16 3.88
C PHE A 470 -4.48 -7.04 2.96
N TYR A 471 -4.87 -8.31 2.89
CA TYR A 471 -4.15 -9.38 2.22
C TYR A 471 -4.64 -9.56 0.78
N LEU A 472 -3.73 -9.38 -0.18
CA LEU A 472 -4.00 -9.61 -1.61
C LEU A 472 -4.00 -11.11 -1.88
N ALA A 473 -5.17 -11.74 -1.85
CA ALA A 473 -5.31 -13.16 -2.21
C ALA A 473 -6.69 -13.46 -2.80
N ALA A 474 -6.75 -14.45 -3.69
CA ALA A 474 -7.98 -14.87 -4.38
C ALA A 474 -8.90 -15.79 -3.55
N THR A 475 -8.58 -16.02 -2.27
CA THR A 475 -9.44 -16.81 -1.37
C THR A 475 -9.81 -15.97 -0.16
N SER A 476 -11.10 -15.77 0.08
CA SER A 476 -11.54 -15.05 1.26
C SER A 476 -11.15 -15.75 2.55
N LYS A 477 -10.84 -14.97 3.59
CA LYS A 477 -10.59 -15.46 4.94
C LYS A 477 -11.76 -15.11 5.85
N SER A 478 -12.00 -15.92 6.88
CA SER A 478 -12.83 -15.48 8.00
C SER A 478 -12.02 -14.55 8.89
N LEU A 479 -12.69 -13.76 9.71
CA LEU A 479 -12.01 -12.91 10.70
C LEU A 479 -11.13 -13.73 11.66
N ASP A 480 -11.61 -14.90 12.07
CA ASP A 480 -10.87 -15.82 12.95
C ASP A 480 -9.68 -16.50 12.25
N ALA A 481 -9.64 -16.51 10.91
CA ALA A 481 -8.48 -16.97 10.15
C ALA A 481 -7.43 -15.87 9.97
N LEU A 482 -7.83 -14.59 10.07
CA LEU A 482 -6.92 -13.44 10.00
C LEU A 482 -6.21 -13.23 11.34
N LEU A 483 -6.92 -13.44 12.45
CA LEU A 483 -6.41 -13.16 13.79
C LEU A 483 -6.44 -14.41 14.65
N THR A 484 -5.26 -14.83 15.09
CA THR A 484 -5.11 -15.89 16.08
C THR A 484 -5.51 -15.43 17.47
N ASP A 485 -5.45 -14.12 17.73
CA ASP A 485 -5.98 -13.46 18.92
C ASP A 485 -7.09 -12.46 18.54
N SER A 486 -8.29 -12.98 18.25
CA SER A 486 -9.44 -12.15 17.83
C SER A 486 -10.20 -11.49 18.99
N ALA A 487 -9.74 -11.66 20.22
CA ALA A 487 -10.39 -11.15 21.43
C ALA A 487 -9.63 -10.03 22.14
N SER A 488 -8.31 -9.85 21.89
CA SER A 488 -7.59 -8.76 22.54
C SER A 488 -8.00 -7.39 22.01
N ILE A 489 -8.01 -6.43 22.93
CA ILE A 489 -8.27 -5.01 22.64
C ILE A 489 -7.31 -4.51 21.56
N THR A 490 -6.04 -4.94 21.62
CA THR A 490 -5.01 -4.57 20.64
C THR A 490 -5.38 -5.04 19.23
N ALA A 491 -5.73 -6.32 19.04
CA ALA A 491 -6.11 -6.84 17.74
C ALA A 491 -7.34 -6.12 17.16
N LEU A 492 -8.36 -5.87 18.00
CA LEU A 492 -9.57 -5.16 17.58
C LEU A 492 -9.28 -3.74 17.10
N HIS A 493 -8.40 -3.01 17.79
CA HIS A 493 -7.95 -1.68 17.33
C HIS A 493 -7.17 -1.74 16.02
N ARG A 494 -6.32 -2.77 15.81
CA ARG A 494 -5.61 -2.93 14.53
C ARG A 494 -6.57 -3.18 13.35
N ILE A 495 -7.65 -3.92 13.57
CA ILE A 495 -8.70 -4.07 12.55
C ILE A 495 -9.40 -2.73 12.27
N GLN A 496 -9.71 -1.97 13.32
CA GLN A 496 -10.35 -0.65 13.15
C GLN A 496 -9.48 0.30 12.34
N ASP A 497 -8.17 0.32 12.61
CA ASP A 497 -7.20 1.09 11.83
C ASP A 497 -7.17 0.63 10.37
N ALA A 498 -7.12 -0.68 10.11
CA ALA A 498 -7.15 -1.22 8.76
C ALA A 498 -8.42 -0.81 8.00
N VAL A 499 -9.59 -0.92 8.62
CA VAL A 499 -10.86 -0.51 8.01
C VAL A 499 -10.89 0.99 7.74
N LYS A 500 -10.40 1.82 8.68
CA LYS A 500 -10.28 3.27 8.49
C LYS A 500 -9.38 3.59 7.30
N ASN A 501 -8.20 2.98 7.22
CA ASN A 501 -7.20 3.19 6.18
C ASN A 501 -7.76 2.89 4.80
N ILE A 502 -8.39 1.72 4.65
CA ILE A 502 -9.05 1.31 3.41
C ILE A 502 -10.21 2.26 3.06
N SER A 503 -11.03 2.60 4.05
CA SER A 503 -12.19 3.46 3.83
C SER A 503 -11.79 4.87 3.41
N TYR A 504 -10.72 5.43 3.99
CA TYR A 504 -10.19 6.74 3.64
C TYR A 504 -9.71 6.81 2.19
N ALA A 505 -8.95 5.79 1.74
CA ALA A 505 -8.46 5.74 0.37
C ALA A 505 -9.63 5.61 -0.63
N VAL A 506 -10.57 4.70 -0.35
CA VAL A 506 -11.71 4.44 -1.23
C VAL A 506 -12.67 5.63 -1.31
N VAL A 507 -13.00 6.28 -0.18
CA VAL A 507 -13.97 7.39 -0.17
C VAL A 507 -13.46 8.64 -0.88
N ASN A 508 -12.14 8.84 -0.91
CA ASN A 508 -11.51 9.97 -1.59
C ASN A 508 -11.15 9.66 -3.06
N SER A 509 -11.54 8.49 -3.56
CA SER A 509 -11.41 8.11 -4.97
C SER A 509 -12.65 8.46 -5.78
N GLY A 510 -12.61 8.23 -7.09
CA GLY A 510 -13.73 8.45 -7.99
C GLY A 510 -14.93 7.54 -7.76
N ALA A 511 -14.77 6.47 -6.95
CA ALA A 511 -15.88 5.67 -6.44
C ALA A 511 -17.03 6.54 -5.89
N TYR A 512 -16.68 7.59 -5.15
CA TYR A 512 -17.64 8.46 -4.46
C TYR A 512 -17.91 9.79 -5.19
N ASN A 513 -17.52 9.90 -6.46
CA ASN A 513 -17.83 11.09 -7.26
C ASN A 513 -19.35 11.27 -7.39
N GLY A 514 -19.84 12.47 -7.04
CA GLY A 514 -21.26 12.81 -7.14
C GLY A 514 -22.16 12.14 -6.08
N ILE A 515 -21.60 11.39 -5.14
CA ILE A 515 -22.37 10.81 -4.03
C ILE A 515 -22.55 11.87 -2.95
N ALA A 516 -23.81 12.18 -2.62
CA ALA A 516 -24.14 13.13 -1.56
C ALA A 516 -23.76 12.59 -0.17
N PRO A 517 -23.35 13.46 0.78
CA PRO A 517 -23.16 13.08 2.18
C PRO A 517 -24.41 12.38 2.74
N GLY A 518 -24.20 11.28 3.47
CA GLY A 518 -25.28 10.45 4.04
C GLY A 518 -26.03 9.60 3.02
N ALA A 519 -25.65 9.62 1.74
CA ALA A 519 -26.26 8.75 0.75
C ALA A 519 -25.90 7.28 1.04
N LYS A 520 -26.92 6.43 1.00
CA LYS A 520 -26.80 4.98 1.16
C LYS A 520 -26.86 4.31 -0.21
N THR A 521 -25.89 3.46 -0.49
CA THR A 521 -25.92 2.61 -1.68
C THR A 521 -26.48 1.24 -1.30
N THR A 522 -27.51 0.79 -2.03
CA THR A 522 -28.02 -0.58 -1.90
C THR A 522 -27.91 -1.26 -3.25
N ARG A 523 -27.30 -2.45 -3.29
CA ARG A 523 -27.30 -3.29 -4.49
C ARG A 523 -28.39 -4.35 -4.32
N SER A 524 -29.43 -4.26 -5.13
CA SER A 524 -30.44 -5.32 -5.26
C SER A 524 -30.20 -6.09 -6.56
N ILE A 525 -30.57 -7.38 -6.57
CA ILE A 525 -30.58 -8.16 -7.81
C ILE A 525 -31.63 -7.51 -8.72
N ALA A 526 -31.25 -7.20 -9.96
CA ALA A 526 -32.17 -6.63 -10.93
C ALA A 526 -33.43 -7.51 -11.04
N PRO A 527 -34.65 -6.93 -11.06
CA PRO A 527 -35.89 -7.71 -11.03
C PRO A 527 -35.95 -8.84 -12.08
N TRP A 528 -35.38 -8.62 -13.27
CA TRP A 528 -35.32 -9.64 -14.32
C TRP A 528 -34.45 -10.85 -13.93
N LYS A 529 -33.34 -10.67 -13.21
CA LYS A 529 -32.51 -11.78 -12.70
C LYS A 529 -33.27 -12.56 -11.63
N VAL A 530 -34.05 -11.87 -10.79
CA VAL A 530 -34.94 -12.51 -9.82
C VAL A 530 -35.95 -13.40 -10.55
N TRP A 531 -36.59 -12.90 -11.60
CA TRP A 531 -37.53 -13.68 -12.42
C TRP A 531 -36.88 -14.89 -13.10
N ILE A 532 -35.67 -14.73 -13.64
CA ILE A 532 -34.92 -15.85 -14.23
C ILE A 532 -34.61 -16.92 -13.17
N ASN A 533 -34.15 -16.52 -11.98
CA ASN A 533 -33.89 -17.45 -10.88
C ASN A 533 -35.16 -18.17 -10.44
N TYR A 534 -36.29 -17.45 -10.31
CA TYR A 534 -37.59 -18.05 -10.01
C TYR A 534 -38.00 -19.07 -11.08
N PHE A 535 -37.84 -18.74 -12.36
CA PHE A 535 -38.14 -19.65 -13.47
C PHE A 535 -37.26 -20.91 -13.43
N PHE A 536 -35.95 -20.77 -13.17
CA PHE A 536 -35.07 -21.93 -13.06
C PHE A 536 -35.44 -22.83 -11.87
N VAL A 537 -35.67 -22.23 -10.71
CA VAL A 537 -36.04 -22.96 -9.49
C VAL A 537 -37.38 -23.66 -9.67
N SER A 538 -38.40 -22.96 -10.20
CA SER A 538 -39.72 -23.55 -10.45
C SER A 538 -39.66 -24.67 -11.48
N SER A 539 -38.90 -24.48 -12.57
CA SER A 539 -38.67 -25.53 -13.57
C SER A 539 -38.00 -26.76 -12.97
N LEU A 540 -37.02 -26.59 -12.09
CA LEU A 540 -36.35 -27.69 -11.40
C LEU A 540 -37.32 -28.46 -10.49
N TYR A 541 -38.19 -27.76 -9.76
CA TYR A 541 -39.24 -28.38 -8.94
C TYR A 541 -40.23 -29.17 -9.80
N VAL A 542 -40.66 -28.63 -10.94
CA VAL A 542 -41.58 -29.32 -11.87
C VAL A 542 -40.93 -30.59 -12.43
N ILE A 543 -39.67 -30.51 -12.87
CA ILE A 543 -38.91 -31.67 -13.37
C ILE A 543 -38.76 -32.74 -12.28
N THR A 544 -38.41 -32.33 -11.06
CA THR A 544 -38.23 -33.24 -9.93
C THR A 544 -39.55 -33.91 -9.54
N ALA A 545 -40.65 -33.15 -9.47
CA ALA A 545 -41.97 -33.70 -9.22
C ALA A 545 -42.40 -34.69 -10.32
N GLY A 546 -42.16 -34.35 -11.59
CA GLY A 546 -42.41 -35.24 -12.73
C GLY A 546 -41.62 -36.55 -12.66
N LEU A 547 -40.33 -36.48 -12.27
CA LEU A 547 -39.50 -37.66 -12.03
C LEU A 547 -40.04 -38.53 -10.88
N ILE A 548 -40.40 -37.93 -9.75
CA ILE A 548 -40.98 -38.65 -8.60
C ILE A 548 -42.29 -39.35 -9.00
N ILE A 549 -43.17 -38.65 -9.73
CA ILE A 549 -44.43 -39.23 -10.22
C ILE A 549 -44.15 -40.39 -11.19
N THR A 550 -43.22 -40.22 -12.12
CA THR A 550 -42.88 -41.25 -13.12
C THR A 550 -42.29 -42.50 -12.45
N VAL A 551 -41.37 -42.33 -11.50
CA VAL A 551 -40.79 -43.43 -10.72
C VAL A 551 -41.87 -44.09 -9.85
N GLY A 552 -42.71 -43.30 -9.19
CA GLY A 552 -43.83 -43.80 -8.38
C GLY A 552 -44.83 -44.60 -9.21
N MET A 553 -45.18 -44.12 -10.41
CA MET A 553 -46.04 -44.85 -11.36
C MET A 553 -45.41 -46.16 -11.82
N LYS A 554 -44.10 -46.16 -12.11
CA LYS A 554 -43.39 -47.40 -12.49
C LYS A 554 -43.44 -48.43 -11.36
N PHE A 555 -43.16 -48.02 -10.12
CA PHE A 555 -43.28 -48.89 -8.95
C PHE A 555 -44.71 -49.39 -8.74
N PHE A 556 -45.71 -48.53 -8.93
CA PHE A 556 -47.12 -48.90 -8.81
C PHE A 556 -47.54 -49.92 -9.88
N LEU A 557 -47.13 -49.72 -11.14
CA LEU A 557 -47.39 -50.65 -12.23
C LEU A 557 -46.68 -51.99 -12.01
N GLU A 558 -45.40 -52.00 -11.63
CA GLU A 558 -44.68 -53.22 -11.26
C GLU A 558 -45.33 -53.95 -10.08
N TYR A 559 -45.86 -53.22 -9.10
CA TYR A 559 -46.63 -53.79 -8.01
C TYR A 559 -47.95 -54.41 -8.49
N GLN A 560 -48.67 -53.75 -9.40
CA GLN A 560 -49.90 -54.30 -9.98
C GLN A 560 -49.63 -55.55 -10.83
N ASP A 561 -48.55 -55.56 -11.62
CA ASP A 561 -48.16 -56.71 -12.43
C ASP A 561 -47.75 -57.90 -11.54
N LYS A 562 -46.97 -57.66 -10.48
CA LYS A 562 -46.67 -58.70 -9.47
C LYS A 562 -47.92 -59.21 -8.75
N LYS A 563 -48.89 -58.34 -8.49
CA LYS A 563 -50.17 -58.72 -7.87
C LYS A 563 -51.03 -59.58 -8.79
N LYS A 564 -51.08 -59.26 -10.09
CA LYS A 564 -51.76 -60.07 -11.12
C LYS A 564 -51.07 -61.42 -11.32
N ALA A 565 -49.74 -61.44 -11.42
CA ALA A 565 -48.96 -62.68 -11.55
C ALA A 565 -49.17 -63.64 -10.36
N LYS A 566 -49.38 -63.12 -9.14
CA LYS A 566 -49.75 -63.93 -7.96
C LYS A 566 -51.19 -64.46 -7.99
N GLN A 567 -52.10 -63.85 -8.75
CA GLN A 567 -53.48 -64.32 -8.91
C GLN A 567 -53.63 -65.34 -10.05
N GLU A 568 -52.69 -65.39 -10.99
CA GLU A 568 -52.70 -66.30 -12.14
C GLU A 568 -51.86 -67.57 -11.95
N THR A 569 -51.10 -67.72 -10.86
CA THR A 569 -50.50 -69.01 -10.48
C THR A 569 -51.60 -69.99 -10.03
N PRO A 570 -51.86 -71.09 -10.77
CA PRO A 570 -52.79 -72.12 -10.32
C PRO A 570 -52.18 -72.84 -9.12
N ASN A 571 -53.00 -73.12 -8.10
CA ASN A 571 -52.63 -74.09 -7.06
C ASN A 571 -52.44 -75.46 -7.72
N GLU A 572 -51.22 -76.00 -7.65
CA GLU A 572 -50.99 -77.45 -7.71
C GLU A 572 -51.59 -78.16 -6.49
#